data_AF-A0A1X2HQH8-F1
#
_entry.id   AF-A0A1X2HQH8-F1
#
_cell.length_a   1.000
_cell.length_b   1.000
_cell.length_c   1.000
_cell.angle_alpha   90.00
_cell.angle_beta   90.00
_cell.angle_gamma   90.00
#
_symmetry.space_group_name_H-M   'P 1'
#
loop_
_entity.id
_entity.type
_entity.pdbx_description
1 polymer ?
#
loop_
_entity_poly.entity_id
_entity_poly.type
_entity_poly.pdbx_seq_one_letter_code
_entity_poly.pdbx_strand_id
1 'polypeptide(L)'
;MYRCWTLYFVFILAALHVANAIPAWMQLDYFAHFDWSPTKTDYIEDCSDDSYILKIDDITLTPAHPQPGKDLLIEASGTLKETVDVGSVADVRVKIGVVQLLHKQFDLCDELDKSQIEEECPVQPGRLKVSQKVTLPKEIPKALFHVDVAAYDQYDRDLACLRIKIDFRRHRYFDTHELILD
;
A
#
# COMPACT_ATOMS: atom_id res chain seq x y z
N MET A 1 49.25 51.52 11.09
CA MET A 1 48.69 50.58 10.10
C MET A 1 48.47 49.18 10.70
N TYR A 2 47.61 49.00 11.72
CA TYR A 2 47.32 47.68 12.33
C TYR A 2 45.85 47.49 12.78
N ARG A 3 44.93 48.36 12.35
CA ARG A 3 43.53 48.38 12.86
C ARG A 3 42.49 47.76 11.92
N CYS A 4 42.89 47.24 10.76
CA CYS A 4 41.97 46.61 9.80
C CYS A 4 42.07 45.07 9.81
N TRP A 5 43.24 44.51 10.13
CA TRP A 5 43.47 43.05 10.07
C TRP A 5 42.83 42.29 11.24
N THR A 6 42.74 42.90 12.43
CA THR A 6 42.13 42.28 13.62
C THR A 6 40.62 42.12 13.50
N LEU A 7 39.92 43.01 12.80
CA LEU A 7 38.46 42.91 12.61
C LEU A 7 38.08 41.77 11.65
N TYR A 8 38.91 41.51 10.63
CA TYR A 8 38.66 40.42 9.68
C TYR A 8 38.82 39.03 10.33
N PHE A 9 39.76 38.88 11.27
CA PHE A 9 39.97 37.61 11.99
C PHE A 9 38.87 37.30 13.02
N VAL A 10 38.29 38.33 13.65
CA VAL A 10 37.17 38.16 14.60
C VAL A 10 35.88 37.73 13.88
N PHE A 11 35.63 38.24 12.67
CA PHE A 11 34.44 37.83 11.89
C PHE A 11 34.51 36.37 11.41
N ILE A 12 35.70 35.83 11.12
CA ILE A 12 35.85 34.43 10.70
C ILE A 12 35.64 33.46 11.89
N LEU A 13 36.07 33.83 13.10
CA LEU A 13 35.85 33.01 14.31
C LEU A 13 34.39 32.98 14.77
N ALA A 14 33.61 34.03 14.51
CA ALA A 14 32.19 34.06 14.90
C ALA A 14 31.29 33.15 14.05
N ALA A 15 31.69 32.80 12.82
CA ALA A 15 30.89 31.94 11.94
C ALA A 15 31.06 30.43 12.20
N LEU A 16 32.05 30.01 12.99
CA LEU A 16 32.38 28.59 13.23
C LEU A 16 31.74 27.98 14.48
N HIS A 17 30.95 28.73 15.26
CA HIS A 17 30.27 28.21 16.45
C HIS A 17 28.76 27.93 16.27
N VAL A 18 28.21 27.99 15.05
CA VAL A 18 26.85 27.49 14.75
C VAL A 18 26.89 26.23 13.89
N ALA A 19 27.92 25.40 14.08
CA ALA A 19 27.87 24.00 13.68
C ALA A 19 27.50 23.15 14.91
N ASN A 20 26.41 22.41 14.79
CA ASN A 20 25.98 21.28 15.64
C ASN A 20 25.23 21.62 16.93
N ALA A 21 23.93 21.85 16.80
CA ALA A 21 22.93 21.16 17.60
C ALA A 21 21.57 21.30 16.90
N ILE A 22 21.25 20.41 15.96
CA ILE A 22 19.84 20.19 15.63
C ILE A 22 19.22 19.64 16.92
N PRO A 23 18.24 20.32 17.51
CA PRO A 23 17.65 19.83 18.75
C PRO A 23 16.93 18.49 18.48
N ALA A 24 17.03 17.54 19.41
CA ALA A 24 16.52 16.18 19.25
C ALA A 24 15.00 16.10 18.93
N TRP A 25 14.23 17.13 19.31
CA TRP A 25 12.81 17.23 18.98
C TRP A 25 12.53 17.58 17.50
N MET A 26 13.52 18.10 16.78
CA MET A 26 13.42 18.44 15.35
C MET A 26 13.81 17.25 14.45
N GLN A 27 14.34 16.15 15.02
CA GLN A 27 14.69 14.93 14.27
C GLN A 27 13.53 13.93 14.16
N LEU A 28 12.58 13.90 15.10
CA LEU A 28 11.48 12.92 15.07
C LEU A 28 10.49 13.19 13.94
N ASP A 29 10.26 14.46 13.58
CA ASP A 29 9.26 14.83 12.58
C ASP A 29 9.79 14.71 11.14
N TYR A 30 11.12 14.76 10.96
CA TYR A 30 11.76 14.62 9.64
C TYR A 30 11.74 13.18 9.11
N PHE A 31 11.74 12.19 10.01
CA PHE A 31 11.59 10.77 9.61
C PHE A 31 10.13 10.34 9.41
N ALA A 32 9.14 11.15 9.81
CA ALA A 32 7.73 10.85 9.60
C ALA A 32 7.22 11.22 8.20
N HIS A 33 8.00 11.96 7.39
CA HIS A 33 7.64 12.33 6.01
C HIS A 33 8.37 11.54 4.93
N PHE A 34 9.26 10.61 5.32
CA PHE A 34 9.75 9.60 4.40
C PHE A 34 8.72 8.47 4.34
N ASP A 35 7.78 8.62 3.41
CA ASP A 35 6.74 7.64 3.06
C ASP A 35 7.35 6.41 2.36
N TRP A 36 8.33 5.77 3.02
CA TRP A 36 8.77 4.43 2.68
C TRP A 36 7.99 3.49 3.59
N SER A 37 6.80 3.11 3.13
CA SER A 37 6.24 1.82 3.51
C SER A 37 7.13 0.73 2.90
N PRO A 38 7.80 -0.12 3.71
CA PRO A 38 8.73 -1.13 3.19
C PRO A 38 8.07 -2.26 2.38
N THR A 39 6.78 -2.13 2.06
CA THR A 39 5.97 -3.19 1.46
C THR A 39 5.00 -2.71 0.39
N LYS A 40 5.26 -1.56 -0.27
CA LYS A 40 4.54 -1.25 -1.53
C LYS A 40 4.88 -2.31 -2.58
N THR A 41 3.95 -3.22 -2.82
CA THR A 41 4.15 -4.33 -3.75
C THR A 41 4.19 -3.86 -5.20
N ASP A 42 5.18 -4.31 -5.97
CA ASP A 42 5.29 -4.03 -7.42
C ASP A 42 4.14 -4.61 -8.26
N TYR A 43 3.30 -5.45 -7.66
CA TYR A 43 2.22 -6.13 -8.38
C TYR A 43 0.97 -5.28 -8.55
N ILE A 44 0.75 -4.31 -7.66
CA ILE A 44 -0.53 -3.61 -7.51
C ILE A 44 -0.36 -2.14 -7.95
N GLU A 45 -1.17 -1.76 -8.92
CA GLU A 45 -1.31 -0.39 -9.41
C GLU A 45 -2.68 0.13 -8.93
N ASP A 46 -2.67 1.19 -8.13
CA ASP A 46 -3.89 1.98 -7.85
C ASP A 46 -4.21 2.81 -9.10
N CYS A 47 -5.35 2.52 -9.72
CA CYS A 47 -5.84 3.20 -10.91
C CYS A 47 -6.92 4.25 -10.61
N SER A 48 -7.16 4.51 -9.32
CA SER A 48 -8.10 5.51 -8.84
C SER A 48 -7.54 6.92 -9.04
N ASP A 49 -8.43 7.92 -9.06
CA ASP A 49 -8.08 9.33 -9.01
C ASP A 49 -8.78 10.05 -7.85
N ASP A 50 -8.64 11.37 -7.75
CA ASP A 50 -9.20 12.15 -6.64
C ASP A 50 -10.74 12.11 -6.57
N SER A 51 -11.43 11.67 -7.63
CA SER A 51 -12.89 11.52 -7.64
C SER A 51 -13.38 10.25 -6.93
N TYR A 52 -12.50 9.27 -6.71
CA TYR A 52 -12.86 8.02 -6.06
C TYR A 52 -13.09 8.19 -4.55
N ILE A 53 -14.03 7.44 -4.01
CA ILE A 53 -14.46 7.56 -2.60
C ILE A 53 -13.38 7.10 -1.62
N LEU A 54 -12.64 6.04 -1.96
CA LEU A 54 -11.53 5.53 -1.14
C LEU A 54 -10.19 6.04 -1.68
N LYS A 55 -9.43 6.73 -0.83
CA LYS A 55 -8.01 6.99 -1.06
C LYS A 55 -7.20 5.86 -0.43
N ILE A 56 -6.45 5.13 -1.24
CA ILE A 56 -5.58 4.05 -0.75
C ILE A 56 -4.24 4.66 -0.33
N ASP A 57 -3.81 4.37 0.89
CA ASP A 57 -2.55 4.86 1.45
C ASP A 57 -1.45 3.79 1.33
N ASP A 58 -1.74 2.54 1.68
CA ASP A 58 -0.79 1.42 1.56
C ASP A 58 -1.49 0.08 1.29
N ILE A 59 -0.82 -0.80 0.53
CA ILE A 59 -1.20 -2.21 0.40
C ILE A 59 0.06 -3.08 0.54
N THR A 60 0.02 -3.96 1.53
CA THR A 60 1.08 -4.87 1.91
C THR A 60 0.66 -6.31 1.69
N LEU A 61 1.56 -7.12 1.13
CA LEU A 61 1.36 -8.55 0.88
C LEU A 61 2.34 -9.37 1.71
N THR A 62 1.85 -10.38 2.43
CA THR A 62 2.69 -11.31 3.21
C THR A 62 2.34 -12.76 2.87
N PRO A 63 3.28 -13.55 2.30
CA PRO A 63 4.62 -13.16 1.89
C PRO A 63 4.60 -12.16 0.72
N ALA A 64 5.65 -11.34 0.60
CA ALA A 64 5.74 -10.28 -0.43
C ALA A 64 5.62 -10.80 -1.87
N HIS A 65 5.98 -12.07 -2.09
CA HIS A 65 5.77 -12.78 -3.34
C HIS A 65 4.67 -13.84 -3.16
N PRO A 66 3.51 -13.67 -3.82
CA PRO A 66 2.43 -14.66 -3.80
C PRO A 66 2.90 -16.04 -4.31
N GLN A 67 2.63 -17.10 -3.54
CA GLN A 67 3.04 -18.47 -3.87
C GLN A 67 1.82 -19.39 -4.05
N PRO A 68 1.77 -20.19 -5.13
CA PRO A 68 0.71 -21.18 -5.30
C PRO A 68 0.61 -22.12 -4.09
N GLY A 69 -0.61 -22.42 -3.65
CA GLY A 69 -0.87 -23.34 -2.56
C GLY A 69 -0.54 -22.81 -1.15
N LYS A 70 -0.18 -21.54 -1.02
CA LYS A 70 0.14 -20.89 0.26
C LYS A 70 -0.91 -19.84 0.61
N ASP A 71 -0.98 -19.54 1.89
CA ASP A 71 -1.75 -18.42 2.38
C ASP A 71 -1.06 -17.11 2.01
N LEU A 72 -1.86 -16.13 1.60
CA LEU A 72 -1.47 -14.77 1.35
C LEU A 72 -2.28 -13.88 2.29
N LEU A 73 -1.59 -13.16 3.15
CA LEU A 73 -2.16 -12.09 3.95
C LEU A 73 -2.06 -10.79 3.17
N ILE A 74 -3.18 -10.09 3.05
CA ILE A 74 -3.31 -8.80 2.37
C ILE A 74 -3.72 -7.80 3.43
N GLU A 75 -2.89 -6.79 3.63
CA GLU A 75 -3.15 -5.70 4.57
C GLU A 75 -3.23 -4.40 3.77
N ALA A 76 -4.35 -3.72 3.84
CA ALA A 76 -4.58 -2.46 3.14
C ALA A 76 -4.95 -1.36 4.15
N SER A 77 -4.49 -0.16 3.90
CA SER A 77 -4.89 1.03 4.65
C SER A 77 -5.25 2.16 3.71
N GLY A 78 -6.22 2.96 4.13
CA GLY A 78 -6.71 4.07 3.33
C GLY A 78 -7.61 5.00 4.11
N THR A 79 -8.08 6.04 3.42
CA THR A 79 -9.00 7.04 3.94
C THR A 79 -10.24 7.09 3.07
N LEU A 80 -11.39 6.82 3.69
CA LEU A 80 -12.70 6.86 3.07
C LEU A 80 -13.29 8.28 3.17
N LYS A 81 -13.69 8.85 2.04
CA LYS A 81 -14.22 10.23 1.96
C LYS A 81 -15.72 10.31 2.27
N GLU A 82 -16.46 9.24 1.97
CA GLU A 82 -17.92 9.18 2.09
C GLU A 82 -18.36 7.84 2.69
N THR A 83 -19.57 7.80 3.26
CA THR A 83 -20.11 6.57 3.85
C THR A 83 -20.31 5.49 2.80
N VAL A 84 -19.82 4.29 3.08
CA VAL A 84 -20.05 3.07 2.28
C VAL A 84 -21.08 2.22 3.00
N ASP A 85 -22.14 1.85 2.29
CA ASP A 85 -23.29 1.14 2.87
C ASP A 85 -23.61 -0.15 2.09
N VAL A 86 -24.58 -0.91 2.60
CA VAL A 86 -25.09 -2.13 1.99
C VAL A 86 -25.47 -1.90 0.53
N GLY A 87 -25.07 -2.81 -0.36
CA GLY A 87 -25.23 -2.69 -1.81
C GLY A 87 -23.98 -2.18 -2.53
N SER A 88 -22.91 -1.83 -1.80
CA SER A 88 -21.61 -1.55 -2.39
C SER A 88 -20.94 -2.84 -2.87
N VAL A 89 -20.31 -2.81 -4.05
CA VAL A 89 -19.82 -4.03 -4.73
C VAL A 89 -18.38 -3.89 -5.22
N ALA A 90 -17.64 -5.00 -5.25
CA ALA A 90 -16.37 -5.14 -5.95
C ALA A 90 -16.51 -6.08 -7.15
N ASP A 91 -16.35 -5.56 -8.36
CA ASP A 91 -16.23 -6.31 -9.60
C ASP A 91 -14.77 -6.73 -9.81
N VAL A 92 -14.53 -8.04 -9.75
CA VAL A 92 -13.23 -8.67 -9.91
C VAL A 92 -13.18 -9.46 -11.21
N ARG A 93 -12.23 -9.10 -12.08
CA ARG A 93 -12.00 -9.75 -13.37
C ARG A 93 -10.58 -10.27 -13.45
N VAL A 94 -10.43 -11.58 -13.69
CA VAL A 94 -9.12 -12.24 -13.83
C VAL A 94 -8.92 -12.68 -15.27
N LYS A 95 -7.79 -12.30 -15.87
CA LYS A 95 -7.45 -12.59 -17.26
C LYS A 95 -6.05 -13.20 -17.37
N ILE A 96 -5.87 -14.05 -18.39
CA ILE A 96 -4.56 -14.43 -18.93
C ILE A 96 -4.50 -13.96 -20.39
N GLY A 97 -3.60 -13.03 -20.67
CA GLY A 97 -3.56 -12.37 -21.99
C GLY A 97 -4.91 -11.70 -22.30
N VAL A 98 -5.57 -12.16 -23.36
CA VAL A 98 -6.90 -11.65 -23.79
C VAL A 98 -8.08 -12.48 -23.27
N VAL A 99 -7.83 -13.63 -22.62
CA VAL A 99 -8.88 -14.54 -22.16
C VAL A 99 -9.25 -14.23 -20.73
N GLN A 100 -10.54 -14.01 -20.47
CA GLN A 100 -11.07 -13.85 -19.12
C GLN A 100 -11.37 -15.21 -18.50
N LEU A 101 -10.74 -15.49 -17.37
CA LEU A 101 -10.92 -16.73 -16.61
C LEU A 101 -12.03 -16.60 -15.56
N LEU A 102 -12.11 -15.43 -14.93
CA LEU A 102 -13.03 -15.17 -13.84
C LEU A 102 -13.62 -13.79 -13.99
N HIS A 103 -14.92 -13.69 -13.70
CA HIS A 103 -15.62 -12.45 -13.46
C HIS A 103 -16.59 -12.73 -12.32
N LYS A 104 -16.39 -12.05 -11.20
CA LYS A 104 -17.21 -12.19 -10.00
C LYS A 104 -17.42 -10.82 -9.38
N GLN A 105 -18.62 -10.62 -8.87
CA GLN A 105 -18.93 -9.50 -8.01
C GLN A 105 -19.00 -10.00 -6.58
N PHE A 106 -18.44 -9.21 -5.67
CA PHE A 106 -18.49 -9.44 -4.23
C PHE A 106 -19.22 -8.25 -3.59
N ASP A 107 -20.13 -8.52 -2.66
CA ASP A 107 -20.69 -7.46 -1.83
C ASP A 107 -19.64 -7.04 -0.80
N LEU A 108 -19.32 -5.75 -0.75
CA LEU A 108 -18.26 -5.25 0.13
C LEU A 108 -18.62 -5.41 1.60
N CYS A 109 -19.88 -5.21 1.98
CA CYS A 109 -20.32 -5.35 3.36
C CYS A 109 -20.28 -6.82 3.81
N ASP A 110 -20.74 -7.74 2.97
CA ASP A 110 -20.64 -9.17 3.27
C ASP A 110 -19.19 -9.64 3.42
N GLU A 111 -18.25 -9.07 2.65
CA GLU A 111 -16.83 -9.41 2.75
C GLU A 111 -16.15 -8.75 3.97
N LEU A 112 -16.60 -7.54 4.36
CA LEU A 112 -16.14 -6.89 5.60
C LEU A 112 -16.54 -7.69 6.83
N ASP A 113 -17.77 -8.21 6.88
CA ASP A 113 -18.24 -9.07 7.98
C ASP A 113 -17.44 -10.37 8.12
N LYS A 114 -16.87 -10.87 7.01
CA LYS A 114 -15.99 -12.06 6.99
C LYS A 114 -14.54 -11.71 7.33
N SER A 115 -14.18 -10.44 7.30
CA SER A 115 -12.82 -9.95 7.58
C SER A 115 -12.63 -9.70 9.08
N GLN A 116 -11.38 -9.56 9.52
CA GLN A 116 -11.05 -9.34 10.94
C GLN A 116 -11.11 -7.85 11.33
N ILE A 117 -12.11 -7.12 10.84
CA ILE A 117 -12.26 -5.69 11.11
C ILE A 117 -13.43 -5.49 12.09
N GLU A 118 -13.31 -4.53 13.00
CA GLU A 118 -14.36 -4.14 13.97
C GLU A 118 -15.37 -3.14 13.37
N GLU A 119 -15.35 -2.92 12.06
CA GLU A 119 -16.19 -1.95 11.35
C GLU A 119 -17.34 -2.70 10.66
N GLU A 120 -18.56 -2.49 11.15
CA GLU A 120 -19.79 -3.00 10.53
C GLU A 120 -20.34 -1.99 9.52
N CYS A 121 -20.98 -2.45 8.45
CA CYS A 121 -21.70 -1.54 7.58
C CYS A 121 -22.90 -0.90 8.32
N PRO A 122 -23.14 0.42 8.16
CA PRO A 122 -22.48 1.35 7.25
C PRO A 122 -21.13 1.89 7.76
N VAL A 123 -20.09 1.78 6.92
CA VAL A 123 -18.73 2.25 7.23
C VAL A 123 -18.66 3.77 7.06
N GLN A 124 -18.34 4.46 8.15
CA GLN A 124 -18.29 5.93 8.16
C GLN A 124 -17.00 6.48 7.53
N PRO A 125 -17.02 7.74 7.04
CA PRO A 125 -15.81 8.40 6.54
C PRO A 125 -14.71 8.42 7.60
N GLY A 126 -13.48 8.12 7.20
CA GLY A 126 -12.37 8.02 8.13
C GLY A 126 -11.23 7.14 7.62
N ARG A 127 -10.21 6.98 8.47
CA ARG A 127 -9.10 6.06 8.19
C ARG A 127 -9.53 4.64 8.52
N LEU A 128 -9.28 3.72 7.59
CA LEU A 128 -9.57 2.31 7.76
C LEU A 128 -8.33 1.45 7.48
N LYS A 129 -8.30 0.29 8.14
CA LYS A 129 -7.30 -0.76 7.91
C LYS A 129 -8.03 -2.08 7.75
N VAL A 130 -7.73 -2.78 6.67
CA VAL A 130 -8.33 -4.06 6.29
C VAL A 130 -7.23 -5.10 6.29
N SER A 131 -7.51 -6.26 6.92
CA SER A 131 -6.63 -7.42 6.87
C SER A 131 -7.44 -8.63 6.40
N GLN A 132 -7.03 -9.21 5.28
CA GLN A 132 -7.70 -10.37 4.68
C GLN A 132 -6.68 -11.46 4.37
N LYS A 133 -7.00 -12.67 4.84
CA LYS A 133 -6.22 -13.87 4.56
C LYS A 133 -6.89 -14.69 3.48
N VAL A 134 -6.19 -14.96 2.38
CA VAL A 134 -6.67 -15.79 1.27
C VAL A 134 -5.72 -16.95 1.02
N THR A 135 -6.25 -18.14 0.76
CA THR A 135 -5.44 -19.30 0.38
C THR A 135 -5.36 -19.38 -1.13
N LEU A 136 -4.16 -19.27 -1.69
CA LEU A 136 -3.96 -19.42 -3.13
C LEU A 136 -4.12 -20.88 -3.56
N PRO A 137 -4.81 -21.17 -4.66
CA PRO A 137 -4.91 -22.53 -5.18
C PRO A 137 -3.54 -23.15 -5.43
N LYS A 138 -3.43 -24.47 -5.25
CA LYS A 138 -2.17 -25.21 -5.55
C LYS A 138 -1.89 -25.27 -7.05
N GLU A 139 -2.93 -25.40 -7.86
CA GLU A 139 -2.85 -25.60 -9.30
C GLU A 139 -3.08 -24.28 -10.05
N ILE A 140 -2.15 -23.32 -9.91
CA ILE A 140 -2.17 -22.07 -10.67
C ILE A 140 -1.39 -22.27 -11.98
N PRO A 141 -2.00 -22.01 -13.15
CA PRO A 141 -1.30 -22.06 -14.44
C PRO A 141 -0.05 -21.17 -14.47
N LYS A 142 1.01 -21.62 -15.14
CA LYS A 142 2.22 -20.81 -15.36
C LYS A 142 1.96 -19.75 -16.43
N ALA A 143 1.41 -18.61 -16.02
CA ALA A 143 1.05 -17.52 -16.91
C ALA A 143 1.20 -16.14 -16.24
N LEU A 144 1.08 -15.09 -17.05
CA LEU A 144 0.90 -13.73 -16.57
C LEU A 144 -0.60 -13.47 -16.36
N PHE A 145 -0.96 -13.17 -15.12
CA PHE A 145 -2.31 -12.84 -14.72
C PHE A 145 -2.48 -11.33 -14.64
N HIS A 146 -3.60 -10.86 -15.16
CA HIS A 146 -4.11 -9.52 -14.97
C HIS A 146 -5.39 -9.63 -14.15
N VAL A 147 -5.40 -9.00 -12.97
CA VAL A 147 -6.60 -8.88 -12.14
C VAL A 147 -7.01 -7.42 -12.15
N ASP A 148 -8.20 -7.14 -12.66
CA ASP A 148 -8.83 -5.83 -12.57
C ASP A 148 -9.85 -5.89 -11.42
N VAL A 149 -9.75 -4.96 -10.47
CA VAL A 149 -10.71 -4.80 -9.37
C VAL A 149 -11.28 -3.40 -9.47
N ALA A 150 -12.59 -3.30 -9.69
CA ALA A 150 -13.33 -2.04 -9.67
C ALA A 150 -14.41 -2.15 -8.58
N ALA A 151 -14.37 -1.24 -7.62
CA ALA A 151 -15.34 -1.16 -6.56
C ALA A 151 -16.26 0.03 -6.76
N TYR A 152 -17.53 -0.17 -6.43
CA TYR A 152 -18.59 0.82 -6.54
C TYR A 152 -19.35 0.89 -5.21
N ASP A 153 -19.80 2.09 -4.86
CA ASP A 153 -20.68 2.27 -3.69
C ASP A 153 -22.12 1.83 -4.01
N GLN A 154 -23.00 1.93 -3.02
CA GLN A 154 -24.43 1.60 -3.14
C GLN A 154 -25.19 2.46 -4.18
N TYR A 155 -24.57 3.48 -4.75
CA TYR A 155 -25.11 4.37 -5.78
C TYR A 155 -24.39 4.24 -7.12
N ASP A 156 -23.63 3.16 -7.34
CA ASP A 156 -22.83 2.90 -8.55
C ASP A 156 -21.74 3.96 -8.82
N ARG A 157 -21.26 4.66 -7.78
CA ARG A 157 -20.16 5.63 -7.90
C ARG A 157 -18.83 4.95 -7.65
N ASP A 158 -17.79 5.45 -8.33
CA ASP A 158 -16.43 4.92 -8.24
C ASP A 158 -15.88 4.97 -6.80
N LEU A 159 -15.67 3.78 -6.21
CA LEU A 159 -15.20 3.62 -4.83
C LEU A 159 -13.70 3.37 -4.78
N ALA A 160 -13.20 2.38 -5.51
CA ALA A 160 -11.76 2.06 -5.62
C ALA A 160 -11.43 1.36 -6.94
N CYS A 161 -10.20 1.50 -7.43
CA CYS A 161 -9.70 0.83 -8.63
C CYS A 161 -8.31 0.25 -8.39
N LEU A 162 -8.14 -1.06 -8.58
CA LEU A 162 -6.83 -1.72 -8.56
C LEU A 162 -6.59 -2.53 -9.84
N ARG A 163 -5.38 -2.44 -10.37
CA ARG A 163 -4.86 -3.32 -11.43
C ARG A 163 -3.68 -4.11 -10.90
N ILE A 164 -3.80 -5.42 -10.94
CA ILE A 164 -2.80 -6.34 -10.38
C ILE A 164 -2.19 -7.17 -11.51
N LYS A 165 -0.86 -7.24 -11.55
CA LYS A 165 -0.11 -7.99 -12.56
C LYS A 165 0.82 -8.99 -11.88
N ILE A 166 0.50 -10.28 -11.94
CA ILE A 166 1.31 -11.34 -11.29
C ILE A 166 1.78 -12.34 -12.34
N ASP A 167 3.10 -12.55 -12.42
CA ASP A 167 3.71 -13.49 -13.36
C ASP A 167 4.13 -14.79 -12.66
N PHE A 168 3.30 -15.84 -12.79
CA PHE A 168 3.60 -17.18 -12.26
C PHE A 168 4.48 -18.02 -13.19
N ARG A 169 4.98 -17.48 -14.32
CA ARG A 169 5.95 -18.18 -15.18
C ARG A 169 7.36 -18.14 -14.60
N ARG A 170 7.69 -17.05 -13.91
CA ARG A 170 9.02 -16.83 -13.35
C ARG A 170 9.04 -17.37 -11.93
N HIS A 171 9.90 -18.36 -11.68
CA HIS A 171 10.32 -18.68 -10.32
C HIS A 171 11.23 -17.55 -9.83
N ARG A 172 10.65 -16.42 -9.40
CA ARG A 172 11.37 -15.53 -8.46
C ARG A 172 11.28 -16.17 -7.07
N TYR A 173 11.99 -17.28 -6.92
CA TYR A 173 12.36 -17.81 -5.61
C TYR A 173 13.70 -17.17 -5.25
N PHE A 174 13.64 -16.01 -4.62
CA PHE A 174 14.78 -15.44 -3.91
C PHE A 174 14.26 -14.95 -2.56
N ASP A 175 14.02 -15.92 -1.69
CA ASP A 175 14.16 -15.69 -0.26
C ASP A 175 15.60 -16.08 0.09
N THR A 176 16.53 -15.14 -0.11
CA THR A 176 17.92 -15.25 0.35
C THR A 176 18.14 -14.29 1.51
N HIS A 177 17.33 -14.37 2.57
CA HIS A 177 17.65 -13.75 3.86
C HIS A 177 17.52 -14.69 5.07
N GLU A 178 17.48 -16.00 4.88
CA GLU A 178 17.53 -16.98 5.98
C GLU A 178 18.63 -18.05 5.80
N LEU A 179 19.83 -17.63 5.38
CA LEU A 179 21.04 -18.48 5.38
C LEU A 179 22.30 -17.73 5.84
N ILE A 180 22.18 -16.87 6.84
CA ILE A 180 23.32 -16.47 7.68
C ILE A 180 22.81 -16.44 9.11
N LEU A 181 22.71 -17.60 9.75
CA LEU A 181 22.87 -17.84 11.19
C LEU A 181 22.65 -19.35 11.42
N ASP A 182 23.61 -20.15 10.99
CA ASP A 182 24.04 -21.40 11.64
C ASP A 182 25.52 -21.63 11.30
#